data_AF-A0A355UJG3-F1
#
_entry.id   AF-A0A355UJG3-F1
#
_cell.length_a   1.000
_cell.length_b   1.000
_cell.length_c   1.000
_cell.angle_alpha   90.00
_cell.angle_beta   90.00
_cell.angle_gamma   90.00
#
_symmetry.space_group_name_H-M   'P 1'
#
loop_
_entity.id
_entity.type
_entity.pdbx_description
1 polymer ?
#
loop_
_entity_poly.entity_id
_entity_poly.type
_entity_poly.pdbx_seq_one_letter_code
_entity_poly.pdbx_strand_id
1 'polypeptide(L)'
;MDEEKLISNKELELAKKYVEYTNTNIFLTGKAGTGKTTFLKTLKETTSKRMVIVAPTGVAAINAGGVTIHSFFQVSFGPFVEGNERDKDNKFKISKVKKEVIRSMDLLVIDEISMVRADLLDAIDYRLRQFRKDKKFLPFGGVQLLMIGDLQQLPPVCKDEEWGLLQLRYNSPYFFSSLALQNSHFITINLQ
;
A
#
# COMPACT_ATOMS: atom_id res chain seq x y z
N MET A 1 8.40 -17.00 -29.81
CA MET A 1 8.62 -15.57 -29.52
C MET A 1 7.78 -14.82 -30.53
N ASP A 2 6.65 -14.17 -30.24
CA ASP A 2 6.25 -13.48 -29.01
C ASP A 2 4.75 -13.06 -29.11
N GLU A 3 3.82 -13.88 -28.62
CA GLU A 3 2.44 -13.40 -28.30
C GLU A 3 2.33 -13.13 -26.79
N GLU A 4 2.83 -14.03 -25.93
CA GLU A 4 2.89 -13.84 -24.48
C GLU A 4 3.70 -12.59 -24.07
N LYS A 5 4.81 -12.30 -24.77
CA LYS A 5 5.64 -11.11 -24.51
C LYS A 5 4.96 -9.81 -24.95
N LEU A 6 4.09 -9.87 -25.96
CA LEU A 6 3.31 -8.74 -26.45
C LEU A 6 2.10 -8.45 -25.54
N ILE A 7 1.50 -9.50 -24.96
CA ILE A 7 0.41 -9.41 -23.99
C ILE A 7 0.92 -8.77 -22.70
N SER A 8 1.96 -9.32 -22.06
CA SER A 8 2.57 -8.80 -20.80
C SER A 8 2.88 -7.30 -20.81
N ASN A 9 3.19 -6.75 -21.99
CA ASN A 9 3.44 -5.32 -22.16
C ASN A 9 2.16 -4.47 -22.05
N LYS A 10 0.99 -4.99 -22.43
CA LYS A 10 -0.29 -4.26 -22.40
C LYS A 10 -0.80 -4.04 -20.98
N GLU A 11 -0.74 -5.05 -20.11
CA GLU A 11 -1.21 -4.87 -18.72
C GLU A 11 -0.31 -3.89 -17.94
N LEU A 12 1.01 -3.96 -18.16
CA LEU A 12 1.95 -3.01 -17.58
C LEU A 12 1.75 -1.59 -18.10
N GLU A 13 1.54 -1.42 -19.41
CA GLU A 13 1.19 -0.12 -20.00
C GLU A 13 -0.17 0.40 -19.49
N LEU A 14 -1.15 -0.49 -19.29
CA LEU A 14 -2.43 -0.12 -18.69
C LEU A 14 -2.24 0.36 -17.25
N ALA A 15 -1.49 -0.38 -16.44
CA ALA A 15 -1.15 0.01 -15.08
C ALA A 15 -0.46 1.38 -15.05
N LYS A 16 0.53 1.60 -15.93
CA LYS A 16 1.20 2.89 -16.08
C LYS A 16 0.23 4.02 -16.40
N LYS A 17 -0.70 3.81 -17.35
CA LYS A 17 -1.71 4.81 -17.71
C LYS A 17 -2.64 5.15 -16.53
N TYR A 18 -3.08 4.15 -15.77
CA TYR A 18 -3.87 4.40 -14.56
C TYR A 18 -3.08 5.17 -13.51
N VAL A 19 -1.80 4.83 -13.31
CA VAL A 19 -0.93 5.59 -12.40
C VAL A 19 -0.78 7.03 -12.85
N GLU A 20 -0.46 7.32 -14.12
CA GLU A 20 -0.17 8.69 -14.55
C GLU A 20 -1.43 9.55 -14.69
N TYR A 21 -2.48 9.01 -15.30
CA TYR A 21 -3.59 9.83 -15.82
C TYR A 21 -4.88 9.72 -14.99
N THR A 22 -4.87 8.96 -13.90
CA THR A 22 -6.04 8.79 -13.03
C THR A 22 -5.67 8.90 -11.54
N ASN A 23 -6.68 8.85 -10.68
CA ASN A 23 -6.51 8.70 -9.22
C ASN A 23 -7.06 7.34 -8.73
N THR A 24 -7.26 6.37 -9.63
CA THR A 24 -7.81 5.06 -9.30
C THR A 24 -6.75 4.21 -8.61
N ASN A 25 -7.08 3.61 -7.47
CA ASN A 25 -6.19 2.68 -6.80
C ASN A 25 -6.00 1.41 -7.65
N ILE A 26 -4.82 0.82 -7.62
CA ILE A 26 -4.49 -0.35 -8.46
C ILE A 26 -3.96 -1.46 -7.57
N PHE A 27 -4.50 -2.66 -7.74
CA PHE A 27 -3.87 -3.90 -7.29
C PHE A 27 -3.23 -4.59 -8.50
N LEU A 28 -1.90 -4.49 -8.61
CA LEU A 28 -1.10 -5.13 -9.64
C LEU A 28 -0.62 -6.50 -9.12
N THR A 29 -1.24 -7.56 -9.63
CA THR A 29 -0.95 -8.94 -9.23
C THR A 29 -0.34 -9.73 -10.37
N GLY A 30 0.29 -10.86 -10.06
CA GLY A 30 0.83 -11.81 -11.02
C GLY A 30 1.86 -12.71 -10.36
N LYS A 31 2.22 -13.83 -10.98
CA LYS A 31 3.19 -14.79 -10.41
C LYS A 31 4.60 -14.21 -10.31
N ALA A 32 5.49 -14.89 -9.59
CA ALA A 32 6.91 -14.55 -9.63
C ALA A 32 7.43 -14.55 -11.08
N GLY A 33 8.28 -13.57 -11.42
CA GLY A 33 8.83 -13.44 -12.77
C GLY A 33 7.96 -12.69 -13.79
N THR A 34 6.72 -12.27 -13.47
CA THR A 34 5.84 -11.54 -14.41
C THR A 34 6.18 -10.05 -14.61
N GLY A 35 7.35 -9.60 -14.17
CA GLY A 35 7.83 -8.23 -14.43
C GLY A 35 7.37 -7.14 -13.44
N LYS A 36 6.66 -7.47 -12.35
CA LYS A 36 6.24 -6.49 -11.30
C LYS A 36 7.38 -5.60 -10.80
N THR A 37 8.52 -6.19 -10.44
CA THR A 37 9.70 -5.45 -9.96
C THR A 37 10.31 -4.56 -11.05
N THR A 38 10.33 -5.04 -12.30
CA THR A 38 10.80 -4.25 -13.45
C THR A 38 9.89 -3.05 -13.70
N PHE A 39 8.57 -3.27 -13.65
CA PHE A 39 7.57 -2.20 -13.74
C PHE A 39 7.77 -1.13 -12.67
N LEU A 40 7.95 -1.52 -11.41
CA LEU A 40 8.18 -0.57 -10.33
C LEU A 40 9.44 0.27 -10.56
N LYS A 41 10.53 -0.34 -11.04
CA LYS A 41 11.78 0.37 -11.38
C LYS A 41 11.55 1.38 -12.50
N THR A 42 10.93 0.98 -13.59
CA THR A 42 10.61 1.89 -14.71
C THR A 42 9.65 3.00 -14.30
N LEU A 43 8.65 2.69 -13.48
CA LEU A 43 7.70 3.68 -12.98
C LEU A 43 8.41 4.74 -12.13
N LYS A 44 9.35 4.33 -11.27
CA LYS A 44 10.15 5.24 -10.43
C LYS A 44 10.93 6.26 -11.25
N GLU A 45 11.39 5.89 -12.43
CA GLU A 45 12.18 6.75 -13.33
C GLU A 45 11.32 7.65 -14.21
N THR A 46 10.07 7.26 -14.47
CA THR A 46 9.23 7.88 -15.51
C THR A 46 7.99 8.61 -14.97
N THR A 47 7.58 8.33 -13.73
CA THR A 47 6.38 8.95 -13.16
C THR A 47 6.59 10.42 -12.83
N SER A 48 5.57 11.23 -13.12
CA SER A 48 5.52 12.63 -12.73
C SER A 48 5.01 12.84 -11.29
N LYS A 49 4.46 11.79 -10.66
CA LYS A 49 3.85 11.85 -9.33
C LYS A 49 4.89 11.86 -8.22
N ARG A 50 4.61 12.59 -7.14
CA ARG A 50 5.39 12.52 -5.90
C ARG A 50 5.13 11.17 -5.23
N MET A 51 5.99 10.22 -5.57
CA MET A 51 5.86 8.81 -5.21
C MET A 51 6.63 8.47 -3.93
N VAL A 52 6.03 7.66 -3.06
CA VAL A 52 6.70 6.97 -1.96
C VAL A 52 6.51 5.46 -2.12
N ILE A 53 7.58 4.70 -1.93
CA ILE A 53 7.56 3.23 -1.97
C ILE A 53 7.72 2.71 -0.54
N VAL A 54 6.78 1.87 -0.11
CA VAL A 54 6.84 1.15 1.15
C VAL A 54 6.67 -0.35 0.96
N ALA A 55 7.16 -1.13 1.93
CA ALA A 55 6.97 -2.58 1.98
C ALA A 55 6.81 -3.06 3.44
N PRO A 56 6.25 -4.26 3.69
CA PRO A 56 6.03 -4.77 5.05
C PRO A 56 7.32 -5.19 5.75
N THR A 57 8.31 -5.70 5.01
CA THR A 57 9.59 -6.18 5.56
C THR A 57 10.78 -5.34 5.11
N GLY A 58 11.88 -5.39 5.87
CA GLY A 58 13.10 -4.65 5.54
C GLY A 58 13.73 -5.10 4.21
N VAL A 59 13.76 -6.41 3.94
CA VAL A 59 14.30 -6.96 2.70
C VAL A 59 13.47 -6.54 1.50
N ALA A 60 12.14 -6.64 1.58
CA ALA A 60 11.25 -6.17 0.52
C ALA A 60 11.40 -4.67 0.26
N ALA A 61 11.51 -3.86 1.33
CA ALA A 61 11.70 -2.42 1.20
C ALA A 61 13.01 -2.08 0.47
N ILE A 62 14.11 -2.76 0.78
CA ILE A 62 15.40 -2.57 0.09
C ILE A 62 15.28 -2.96 -1.38
N ASN A 63 14.67 -4.10 -1.69
CA ASN A 63 14.51 -4.59 -3.06
C ASN A 63 13.65 -3.67 -3.92
N ALA A 64 12.60 -3.09 -3.32
CA ALA A 64 11.72 -2.11 -3.96
C ALA A 64 12.37 -0.70 -4.04
N GLY A 65 13.51 -0.48 -3.39
CA GLY A 65 14.16 0.83 -3.29
C GLY A 65 13.35 1.86 -2.51
N GLY A 66 12.69 1.41 -1.44
CA GLY A 66 11.84 2.17 -0.53
C GLY A 66 12.18 1.95 0.95
N VAL A 67 11.19 2.09 1.82
CA VAL A 67 11.33 1.93 3.28
C VAL A 67 10.21 1.06 3.86
N THR A 68 10.32 0.60 5.10
CA THR A 68 9.24 -0.21 5.69
C THR A 68 8.01 0.64 6.02
N ILE A 69 6.81 0.05 5.93
CA ILE A 69 5.55 0.71 6.34
C ILE A 69 5.66 1.27 7.75
N HIS A 70 6.13 0.45 8.69
CA HIS A 70 6.31 0.82 10.11
C HIS A 70 7.25 2.02 10.28
N SER A 71 8.40 2.02 9.61
CA SER A 71 9.35 3.13 9.70
C SER A 71 8.86 4.40 9.00
N PHE A 72 8.14 4.29 7.88
CA PHE A 72 7.62 5.46 7.16
C PHE A 72 6.51 6.14 7.97
N PHE A 73 5.45 5.40 8.30
CA PHE A 73 4.25 5.93 8.95
C PHE A 73 4.34 6.03 10.48
N GLN A 74 5.42 5.50 11.08
CA GLN A 74 5.61 5.46 12.53
C GLN A 74 4.43 4.74 13.23
N VAL A 75 4.07 3.58 12.71
CA VAL A 75 3.02 2.69 13.23
C VAL A 75 3.66 1.50 13.95
N SER A 76 3.09 1.11 15.09
CA SER A 76 3.56 -0.04 15.87
C SER A 76 3.38 -1.36 15.11
N PHE A 77 4.09 -2.40 15.54
CA PHE A 77 3.96 -3.76 14.97
C PHE A 77 2.69 -4.50 15.41
N GLY A 78 2.13 -4.12 16.56
CA GLY A 78 0.90 -4.72 17.10
C GLY A 78 -0.36 -4.36 16.29
N PRO A 79 -1.51 -4.95 16.66
CA PRO A 79 -2.78 -4.69 15.98
C PRO A 79 -3.20 -3.23 16.12
N PHE A 80 -3.66 -2.63 15.02
CA PHE A 80 -4.20 -1.27 15.00
C PHE A 80 -5.73 -1.29 15.14
N VAL A 81 -6.26 -0.49 16.05
CA VAL A 81 -7.70 -0.26 16.17
C VAL A 81 -7.93 1.23 16.39
N GLU A 82 -8.47 1.89 15.36
CA GLU A 82 -8.79 3.32 15.45
C GLU A 82 -9.72 3.60 16.65
N GLY A 83 -9.34 4.58 17.47
CA GLY A 83 -10.06 4.95 18.70
C GLY A 83 -9.52 4.32 19.98
N ASN A 84 -8.63 3.32 19.89
CA ASN A 84 -8.02 2.68 21.05
C ASN A 84 -6.93 3.58 21.68
N GLU A 85 -6.87 3.64 23.01
CA GLU A 85 -6.03 4.63 23.73
C GLU A 85 -4.53 4.41 23.54
N ARG A 86 -4.11 3.17 23.25
CA ARG A 86 -2.71 2.81 22.96
C ARG A 86 -2.14 3.58 21.75
N ASP A 87 -2.99 3.99 20.81
CA ASP A 87 -2.56 4.80 19.65
C ASP A 87 -2.51 6.30 19.94
N LYS A 88 -3.16 6.78 21.02
CA LYS A 88 -3.08 8.19 21.46
C LYS A 88 -1.70 8.49 22.08
N ASP A 89 -1.09 7.51 22.72
CA ASP A 89 0.25 7.62 23.34
C ASP A 89 1.40 7.40 22.36
N ASN A 90 1.12 6.87 21.17
CA ASN A 90 2.04 6.87 20.03
C ASN A 90 2.16 8.27 19.41
N LYS A 91 2.57 9.25 20.23
CA LYS A 91 3.11 10.55 19.84
C LYS A 91 4.49 10.36 19.18
N PHE A 92 4.60 9.46 18.21
CA PHE A 92 5.76 9.43 17.33
C PHE A 92 5.84 10.80 16.66
N LYS A 93 6.78 11.62 17.12
CA LYS A 93 7.05 12.95 16.58
C LYS A 93 7.64 12.75 15.18
N ILE A 94 6.76 12.65 14.18
CA ILE A 94 7.15 12.70 12.79
C ILE A 94 7.83 14.05 12.54
N SER A 95 9.01 14.02 11.93
CA SER A 95 9.77 15.23 11.60
C SER A 95 8.99 16.15 10.68
N LYS A 96 9.28 17.46 10.70
CA LYS A 96 8.62 18.42 9.80
C LYS A 96 8.76 18.01 8.33
N VAL A 97 9.97 17.55 7.93
CA VAL A 97 10.26 17.06 6.58
C VAL A 97 9.34 15.90 6.20
N LYS A 98 9.21 14.88 7.07
CA LYS A 98 8.36 13.73 6.77
C LYS A 98 6.87 14.08 6.72
N LYS A 99 6.40 15.03 7.54
CA LYS A 99 5.03 15.56 7.41
C LYS A 99 4.80 16.21 6.06
N GLU A 100 5.79 16.94 5.55
CA GLU A 100 5.70 17.58 4.24
C GLU A 100 5.68 16.55 3.11
N VAL A 101 6.52 15.51 3.20
CA VAL A 101 6.47 14.38 2.26
C VAL A 101 5.08 13.73 2.24
N ILE A 102 4.49 13.45 3.40
CA ILE A 102 3.14 12.84 3.47
C ILE A 102 2.06 13.77 2.89
N ARG A 103 2.17 15.09 3.12
CA ARG A 103 1.22 16.10 2.61
C ARG A 103 1.28 16.29 1.11
N SER A 104 2.48 16.21 0.57
CA SER A 104 2.75 16.38 -0.85
C SER A 104 2.62 15.07 -1.64
N MET A 105 2.62 13.90 -1.00
CA MET A 105 2.53 12.62 -1.73
C MET A 105 1.33 12.53 -2.67
N ASP A 106 1.55 12.07 -3.90
CA ASP A 106 0.48 11.83 -4.89
C ASP A 106 0.21 10.32 -5.05
N LEU A 107 1.26 9.51 -4.95
CA LEU A 107 1.23 8.06 -5.13
C LEU A 107 1.94 7.36 -3.97
N LEU A 108 1.26 6.39 -3.35
CA LEU A 108 1.86 5.44 -2.41
C LEU A 108 1.92 4.06 -3.05
N VAL A 109 3.13 3.57 -3.26
CA VAL A 109 3.37 2.19 -3.69
C VAL A 109 3.56 1.31 -2.47
N ILE A 110 2.82 0.22 -2.39
CA ILE A 110 2.98 -0.81 -1.37
C ILE A 110 3.42 -2.09 -2.08
N ASP A 111 4.70 -2.42 -1.98
CA ASP A 111 5.24 -3.69 -2.49
C ASP A 111 5.01 -4.81 -1.46
N GLU A 112 4.86 -6.03 -1.96
CA GLU A 112 4.44 -7.21 -1.17
C GLU A 112 3.13 -7.01 -0.39
N ILE A 113 2.11 -6.42 -1.03
CA ILE A 113 0.81 -6.13 -0.40
C ILE A 113 0.12 -7.37 0.18
N SER A 114 0.39 -8.57 -0.36
CA SER A 114 -0.18 -9.83 0.14
C SER A 114 0.20 -10.13 1.58
N MET A 115 1.33 -9.61 2.08
CA MET A 115 1.75 -9.73 3.47
C MET A 115 1.13 -8.66 4.39
N VAL A 116 0.45 -7.66 3.85
CA VAL A 116 -0.06 -6.53 4.63
C VAL A 116 -1.40 -6.90 5.25
N ARG A 117 -1.51 -6.72 6.57
CA ARG A 117 -2.77 -6.93 7.28
C ARG A 117 -3.79 -5.82 6.99
N ALA A 118 -5.08 -6.15 7.10
CA ALA A 118 -6.19 -5.21 6.97
C ALA A 118 -6.05 -3.99 7.91
N ASP A 119 -5.73 -4.23 9.18
CA ASP A 119 -5.57 -3.19 10.20
C ASP A 119 -4.36 -2.29 9.93
N LEU A 120 -3.27 -2.86 9.39
CA LEU A 120 -2.09 -2.08 9.02
C LEU A 120 -2.39 -1.13 7.85
N LEU A 121 -3.21 -1.57 6.88
CA LEU A 121 -3.64 -0.71 5.79
C LEU A 121 -4.60 0.41 6.27
N ASP A 122 -5.48 0.11 7.22
CA ASP A 122 -6.31 1.15 7.89
C ASP A 122 -5.46 2.11 8.75
N ALA A 123 -4.36 1.63 9.34
CA ALA A 123 -3.41 2.49 10.04
C ALA A 123 -2.72 3.48 9.08
N ILE A 124 -2.37 3.03 7.87
CA ILE A 124 -1.85 3.90 6.80
C ILE A 124 -2.89 4.96 6.45
N ASP A 125 -4.14 4.57 6.18
CA ASP A 125 -5.25 5.48 5.90
C ASP A 125 -5.40 6.55 7.00
N TYR A 126 -5.48 6.11 8.25
CA TYR A 126 -5.59 7.01 9.40
C TYR A 126 -4.46 8.04 9.43
N ARG A 127 -3.20 7.61 9.26
CA ARG A 127 -2.04 8.51 9.25
C ARG A 127 -2.10 9.50 8.08
N LEU A 128 -2.51 9.05 6.89
CA LEU A 128 -2.66 9.92 5.73
C LEU A 128 -3.73 11.00 5.96
N ARG A 129 -4.92 10.61 6.43
CA ARG A 129 -6.01 11.55 6.77
C ARG A 129 -5.60 12.54 7.87
N GLN A 130 -4.83 12.10 8.86
CA GLN A 130 -4.32 12.97 9.93
C GLN A 130 -3.38 14.07 9.42
N PHE A 131 -2.46 13.74 8.51
CA PHE A 131 -1.46 14.70 8.01
C PHE A 131 -1.98 15.58 6.85
N ARG A 132 -2.99 15.10 6.11
CA ARG A 132 -3.64 15.76 4.96
C ARG A 132 -5.03 16.30 5.34
N LYS A 133 -5.06 17.30 6.22
CA LYS A 133 -6.29 17.78 6.89
C LYS A 133 -7.40 18.23 5.93
N ASP A 134 -7.03 18.80 4.78
CA ASP A 134 -7.93 19.22 3.70
C ASP A 134 -8.61 18.04 2.99
N LYS A 135 -7.97 16.86 3.00
CA LYS A 135 -8.46 15.62 2.38
C LYS A 135 -8.85 14.56 3.41
N LYS A 136 -9.07 14.95 4.67
CA LYS A 136 -9.33 14.01 5.79
C LYS A 136 -10.59 13.15 5.65
N PHE A 137 -11.49 13.48 4.74
CA PHE A 137 -12.72 12.73 4.46
C PHE A 137 -12.58 11.76 3.27
N LEU A 138 -11.46 11.84 2.55
CA LEU A 138 -11.16 10.93 1.44
C LEU A 138 -10.39 9.73 1.99
N PRO A 139 -10.67 8.50 1.50
CA PRO A 139 -9.81 7.34 1.77
C PRO A 139 -8.35 7.66 1.44
N PHE A 140 -7.45 7.22 2.32
CA PHE A 140 -6.01 7.44 2.23
C PHE A 140 -5.61 8.92 2.11
N GLY A 141 -6.44 9.84 2.60
CA GLY A 141 -6.22 11.29 2.45
C GLY A 141 -6.15 11.74 0.99
N GLY A 142 -6.82 11.00 0.08
CA GLY A 142 -6.83 11.25 -1.37
C GLY A 142 -5.52 10.93 -2.09
N VAL A 143 -4.66 10.11 -1.49
CA VAL A 143 -3.46 9.57 -2.14
C VAL A 143 -3.86 8.35 -2.98
N GLN A 144 -3.36 8.25 -4.21
CA GLN A 144 -3.54 7.05 -5.03
C GLN A 144 -2.65 5.91 -4.50
N LEU A 145 -3.19 4.69 -4.44
CA LEU A 145 -2.45 3.50 -4.08
C LEU A 145 -2.07 2.68 -5.32
N LEU A 146 -0.81 2.24 -5.37
CA LEU A 146 -0.36 1.15 -6.24
C LEU A 146 0.10 0.00 -5.33
N MET A 147 -0.75 -1.02 -5.21
CA MET A 147 -0.52 -2.20 -4.41
C MET A 147 0.04 -3.30 -5.30
N ILE A 148 1.25 -3.76 -5.03
CA ILE A 148 1.95 -4.78 -5.83
C ILE A 148 2.13 -6.02 -4.97
N GLY A 149 1.79 -7.20 -5.50
CA GLY A 149 2.05 -8.45 -4.79
C GLY A 149 1.44 -9.67 -5.46
N ASP A 150 1.48 -10.80 -4.76
CA ASP A 150 0.92 -12.06 -5.21
C ASP A 150 0.22 -12.74 -4.03
N LEU A 151 -1.10 -12.92 -4.12
CA LEU A 151 -1.91 -13.54 -3.08
C LEU A 151 -1.57 -15.02 -2.86
N GLN A 152 -0.87 -15.67 -3.80
CA GLN A 152 -0.49 -17.08 -3.70
C GLN A 152 0.88 -17.31 -3.07
N GLN A 153 1.65 -16.24 -2.81
CA GLN A 153 3.00 -16.37 -2.24
C GLN A 153 2.97 -16.39 -0.71
N LEU A 154 2.97 -15.21 -0.07
CA LEU A 154 3.08 -15.09 1.37
C LEU A 154 1.87 -14.32 1.93
N PRO A 155 1.04 -14.95 2.77
CA PRO A 155 -0.09 -14.30 3.42
C PRO A 155 0.38 -13.38 4.55
N PRO A 156 -0.50 -12.51 5.10
CA PRO A 156 -0.15 -11.75 6.27
C PRO A 156 0.04 -12.68 7.48
N VAL A 157 1.03 -12.35 8.32
CA VAL A 157 1.22 -13.03 9.61
C VAL A 157 0.35 -12.34 10.66
N CYS A 158 -0.59 -13.08 11.24
CA CYS A 158 -1.46 -12.62 12.33
C CYS A 158 -1.56 -13.73 13.38
N LYS A 159 -1.13 -13.44 14.61
CA LYS A 159 -1.21 -14.41 15.71
C LYS A 159 -2.66 -14.56 16.18
N ASP A 160 -3.01 -15.72 16.75
CA ASP A 160 -4.38 -15.99 17.22
C ASP A 160 -4.91 -14.94 18.20
N GLU A 161 -4.07 -14.45 19.11
CA GLU A 161 -4.42 -13.39 20.06
C GLU A 161 -4.72 -12.05 19.36
N GLU A 162 -3.93 -11.71 18.33
CA GLU A 162 -4.15 -10.49 17.53
C GLU A 162 -5.42 -10.64 16.69
N TRP A 163 -5.61 -11.81 16.09
CA TRP A 163 -6.81 -12.11 15.31
C TRP A 163 -8.08 -12.09 16.17
N GLY A 164 -7.98 -12.55 17.42
CA GLY A 164 -9.05 -12.49 18.41
C GLY A 164 -9.66 -11.09 18.57
N LEU A 165 -8.82 -10.06 18.51
CA LEU A 165 -9.22 -8.65 18.54
C LEU A 165 -9.70 -8.16 17.17
N LEU A 166 -8.97 -8.49 16.10
CA LEU A 166 -9.19 -7.95 14.76
C LEU A 166 -10.44 -8.51 14.08
N GLN A 167 -10.80 -9.77 14.34
CA GLN A 167 -11.97 -10.43 13.75
C GLN A 167 -13.30 -9.75 14.09
N LEU A 168 -13.35 -8.92 15.14
CA LEU A 168 -14.53 -8.12 15.49
C LEU A 168 -14.81 -7.00 14.48
N ARG A 169 -13.81 -6.63 13.66
CA ARG A 169 -13.88 -5.51 12.72
C ARG A 169 -13.59 -5.92 11.28
N TYR A 170 -12.82 -6.99 11.07
CA TYR A 170 -12.36 -7.43 9.76
C TYR A 170 -12.81 -8.86 9.47
N ASN A 171 -13.29 -9.10 8.25
CA ASN A 171 -13.71 -10.44 7.81
C ASN A 171 -12.53 -11.40 7.61
N SER A 172 -11.33 -10.89 7.37
CA SER A 172 -10.09 -11.66 7.24
C SER A 172 -8.87 -10.79 7.57
N PRO A 173 -7.68 -11.37 7.82
CA PRO A 173 -6.49 -10.58 8.07
C PRO A 173 -5.94 -9.90 6.80
N TYR A 174 -6.37 -10.28 5.61
CA TYR A 174 -5.82 -9.78 4.34
C TYR A 174 -6.15 -8.32 4.08
N PHE A 175 -5.24 -7.61 3.40
CA PHE A 175 -5.37 -6.18 3.09
C PHE A 175 -6.72 -5.79 2.45
N PHE A 176 -7.33 -6.65 1.61
CA PHE A 176 -8.63 -6.39 0.97
C PHE A 176 -9.81 -6.36 1.95
N SER A 177 -9.61 -6.77 3.21
CA SER A 177 -10.57 -6.59 4.30
C SER A 177 -10.46 -5.22 4.99
N SER A 178 -9.49 -4.38 4.63
CA SER A 178 -9.36 -3.00 5.12
C SER A 178 -10.64 -2.20 4.85
N LEU A 179 -11.15 -1.52 5.88
CA LEU A 179 -12.34 -0.69 5.74
C LEU A 179 -12.07 0.51 4.85
N ALA A 180 -10.88 1.11 4.94
CA ALA A 180 -10.49 2.23 4.09
C ALA A 180 -10.42 1.82 2.61
N LEU A 181 -9.87 0.64 2.33
CA LEU A 181 -9.79 0.12 0.97
C LEU A 181 -11.18 -0.23 0.42
N GLN A 182 -12.05 -0.84 1.22
CA GLN A 182 -13.44 -1.15 0.84
C GLN A 182 -14.28 0.12 0.58
N ASN A 183 -14.01 1.21 1.30
CA ASN A 183 -14.62 2.51 1.07
C ASN A 183 -13.96 3.29 -0.09
N SER A 184 -13.00 2.69 -0.79
CA SER A 184 -12.35 3.27 -1.96
C SER A 184 -12.63 2.42 -3.21
N HIS A 185 -12.41 3.00 -4.39
CA HIS A 185 -12.45 2.25 -5.63
C HIS A 185 -11.05 1.84 -6.04
N PHE A 186 -10.84 0.55 -6.34
CA PHE A 186 -9.61 0.05 -6.93
C PHE A 186 -9.91 -0.93 -8.06
N ILE A 187 -8.97 -1.05 -8.99
CA ILE A 187 -9.00 -2.05 -10.06
C ILE A 187 -7.91 -3.09 -9.82
N THR A 188 -8.12 -4.31 -10.32
CA THR A 188 -7.11 -5.35 -10.34
C THR A 188 -6.56 -5.50 -11.75
N ILE A 189 -5.24 -5.46 -11.88
CA ILE A 189 -4.52 -5.75 -13.13
C ILE A 189 -3.69 -7.00 -12.86
N ASN A 190 -3.94 -8.06 -13.62
CA ASN A 190 -3.26 -9.34 -13.46
C ASN A 190 -2.27 -9.56 -14.60
N LEU A 191 -0.99 -9.68 -14.26
CA LEU A 191 0.09 -9.98 -15.19
C LEU A 191 0.15 -11.48 -15.46
N GLN A 192 0.08 -11.85 -16.74
CA GLN A 192 0.20 -13.22 -17.20
C GLN A 192 1.66 -13.62 -17.37
#